data_AF-B3SE58-F1
#
_entry.id   AF-B3SE58-F1
#
_cell.length_a   1.000
_cell.length_b   1.000
_cell.length_c   1.000
_cell.angle_alpha   90.00
_cell.angle_beta   90.00
_cell.angle_gamma   90.00
#
_symmetry.space_group_name_H-M   'P 1'
#
loop_
_entity.id
_entity.type
_entity.pdbx_description
1 polymer ?
#
loop_
_entity_poly.entity_id
_entity_poly.type
_entity_poly.pdbx_seq_one_letter_code
_entity_poly.pdbx_strand_id
1 'polypeptide(L)'
;MLHFISLENDDVMKELHHAAGDPQTVYLDFNATTPVAPEVLEAIHHALKDCWGNPSSSHHYGIKAKKVIDEARTNVARMINLDDASGIKTCQWKRVSEFLLTKLCIIMILIKLDILFTSGGTEANNMVIRSVTTHYSRLCKESDDLPHIITSNMEHDSVKLVLEKLANENILGIMPIEIN
;
A
#
# COMPACT_ATOMS: atom_id res chain seq x y z
N MET A 1 32.13 37.10 -0.90
CA MET A 1 32.88 35.84 -1.06
C MET A 1 32.16 34.80 -0.21
N LEU A 2 31.18 34.12 -0.80
CA LEU A 2 30.41 33.07 -0.12
C LEU A 2 31.33 31.84 -0.02
N HIS A 3 31.69 31.46 1.19
CA HIS A 3 32.43 30.22 1.45
C HIS A 3 31.50 29.04 1.15
N PHE A 4 31.71 28.39 0.01
CA PHE A 4 31.21 27.05 -0.26
C PHE A 4 31.99 26.09 0.65
N ILE A 5 31.31 25.54 1.66
CA ILE A 5 31.82 24.37 2.38
C ILE A 5 31.55 23.18 1.47
N SER A 6 32.61 22.66 0.86
CA SER A 6 32.60 21.37 0.18
C SER A 6 32.52 20.30 1.26
N LEU A 7 31.30 19.89 1.63
CA LEU A 7 31.10 18.67 2.41
C LEU A 7 31.35 17.50 1.47
N GLU A 8 32.46 16.80 1.68
CA GLU A 8 32.72 15.53 0.99
C GLU A 8 31.63 14.53 1.40
N ASN A 9 31.21 13.68 0.45
CA ASN A 9 30.08 12.77 0.59
C ASN A 9 30.17 11.85 1.84
N ASP A 10 31.36 11.60 2.37
CA ASP A 10 31.59 10.74 3.54
C ASP A 10 31.13 11.38 4.86
N ASP A 11 31.16 12.71 4.99
CA ASP A 11 30.76 13.40 6.23
C ASP A 11 29.23 13.46 6.37
N VAL A 12 28.51 13.61 5.26
CA VAL A 12 27.03 13.54 5.23
C VAL A 12 26.56 12.14 5.61
N MET A 13 27.24 11.10 5.13
CA MET A 13 26.91 9.71 5.48
C MET A 13 27.20 9.41 6.94
N LYS A 14 28.28 9.94 7.52
CA LYS A 14 28.57 9.83 8.95
C LYS A 14 27.55 10.55 9.83
N GLU A 15 27.09 11.73 9.43
CA GLU A 15 26.03 12.45 10.16
C GLU A 15 24.67 11.73 10.06
N LEU A 16 24.34 11.14 8.90
CA LEU A 16 23.12 10.33 8.75
C LEU A 16 23.15 9.05 9.60
N HIS A 17 24.32 8.42 9.75
CA HIS A 17 24.49 7.32 10.69
C HIS A 17 24.42 7.75 12.17
N HIS A 18 24.81 8.99 12.49
CA HIS A 18 24.72 9.55 13.86
C HIS A 18 23.32 10.06 14.22
N ALA A 19 22.52 10.48 13.24
CA ALA A 19 21.16 10.99 13.46
C ALA A 19 20.16 9.89 13.91
N ALA A 20 20.55 8.61 13.86
CA ALA A 20 19.68 7.46 14.15
C ALA A 20 19.81 6.88 15.57
N GLY A 21 20.69 7.39 16.44
CA GLY A 21 20.71 6.98 17.85
C GLY A 21 22.05 7.17 18.53
N ASP A 22 22.00 7.33 19.85
CA ASP A 22 23.15 7.23 20.76
C ASP A 22 23.95 5.96 20.42
N PRO A 23 25.29 6.04 20.20
CA PRO A 23 26.14 4.90 19.83
C PRO A 23 26.08 3.70 20.78
N GLN A 24 25.40 3.82 21.94
CA GLN A 24 25.13 2.72 22.87
C GLN A 24 23.76 2.03 22.67
N THR A 25 22.91 2.48 21.74
CA THR A 25 21.53 1.98 21.61
C THR A 25 21.41 0.92 20.51
N VAL A 26 20.82 -0.23 20.84
CA VAL A 26 20.44 -1.27 19.87
C VAL A 26 18.93 -1.19 19.61
N TYR A 27 18.55 -0.91 18.37
CA TYR A 27 17.14 -0.86 17.96
C TYR A 27 16.63 -2.26 17.61
N LEU A 28 15.62 -2.75 18.35
CA LEU A 28 15.02 -4.09 18.16
C LEU A 28 13.52 -4.03 17.85
N ASP A 29 13.02 -2.90 17.35
CA ASP A 29 11.58 -2.67 17.09
C ASP A 29 11.26 -2.41 15.60
N PHE A 30 11.84 -3.21 14.71
CA PHE A 30 11.64 -3.08 13.25
C PHE A 30 10.19 -3.28 12.78
N ASN A 31 9.33 -3.85 13.63
CA ASN A 31 7.90 -3.99 13.34
C ASN A 31 7.15 -2.65 13.46
N ALA A 32 7.63 -1.72 14.29
CA ALA A 32 7.03 -0.39 14.43
C ALA A 32 7.41 0.52 13.25
N THR A 33 8.69 0.59 12.91
CA THR A 33 9.19 1.27 11.71
C THR A 33 10.62 0.83 11.37
N THR A 34 11.10 1.19 10.19
CA THR A 34 12.44 0.81 9.71
C THR A 34 13.23 2.05 9.28
N PRO A 35 14.55 2.11 9.55
CA PRO A 35 15.42 3.15 9.00
C PRO A 35 15.39 3.11 7.47
N VAL A 36 15.44 4.28 6.83
CA VAL A 36 15.45 4.38 5.37
C VAL A 36 16.81 3.90 4.85
N ALA A 37 16.82 2.95 3.92
CA ALA A 37 18.05 2.48 3.28
C ALA A 37 18.71 3.61 2.47
N PRO A 38 20.06 3.69 2.42
CA PRO A 38 20.77 4.74 1.68
C PRO A 38 20.32 4.87 0.22
N GLU A 39 20.09 3.75 -0.46
CA GLU A 39 19.65 3.72 -1.85
C GLU A 39 18.26 4.34 -2.03
N VAL A 40 17.40 4.23 -1.01
CA VAL A 40 16.07 4.87 -1.01
C VAL A 40 16.21 6.38 -0.80
N LEU A 41 17.11 6.83 0.07
CA LEU A 41 17.40 8.26 0.24
C LEU A 41 17.90 8.88 -1.06
N GLU A 42 18.81 8.21 -1.76
CA GLU A 42 19.30 8.66 -3.07
C GLU A 42 18.19 8.73 -4.11
N ALA A 43 17.31 7.73 -4.17
CA ALA A 43 16.17 7.74 -5.09
C ALA A 43 15.20 8.90 -4.80
N ILE A 44 14.91 9.17 -3.52
CA ILE A 44 14.08 10.30 -3.10
C ILE A 44 14.75 11.62 -3.48
N HIS A 45 16.03 11.78 -3.18
CA HIS A 45 16.79 12.99 -3.49
C HIS A 45 16.84 13.25 -5.00
N HIS A 46 17.10 12.21 -5.81
CA HIS A 46 17.03 12.31 -7.26
C HIS A 46 15.64 12.73 -7.75
N ALA A 47 14.57 12.12 -7.22
CA ALA A 47 13.21 12.47 -7.61
C ALA A 47 12.88 13.94 -7.31
N LEU A 48 13.26 14.43 -6.12
CA LEU A 48 13.04 15.81 -5.70
C LEU A 48 13.88 16.83 -6.49
N LYS A 49 15.14 16.50 -6.77
CA LYS A 49 16.07 17.40 -7.45
C LYS A 49 15.84 17.45 -8.96
N ASP A 50 15.69 16.28 -9.58
CA ASP A 50 15.77 16.12 -11.03
C ASP A 50 14.43 15.81 -11.69
N CYS A 51 13.42 15.37 -10.94
CA CYS A 51 12.12 14.89 -11.45
C CYS A 51 10.92 15.60 -10.79
N TRP A 52 11.09 16.86 -10.41
CA TRP A 52 10.10 17.67 -9.67
C TRP A 52 8.85 18.09 -10.46
N GLY A 53 8.79 17.83 -11.76
CA GLY A 53 7.67 18.26 -12.61
C GLY A 53 6.34 17.58 -12.25
N ASN A 54 5.22 18.24 -12.55
CA ASN A 54 3.90 17.62 -12.39
C ASN A 54 3.72 16.46 -13.39
N PRO A 55 3.52 15.21 -12.95
CA PRO A 55 3.40 14.05 -13.85
C PRO A 55 2.18 14.10 -14.79
N SER A 56 1.20 14.96 -14.51
CA SER A 56 0.04 15.19 -15.38
C SER A 56 0.33 16.16 -16.54
N SER A 57 1.49 16.83 -16.53
CA SER A 57 1.88 17.76 -17.59
C SER A 57 2.49 17.04 -18.80
N SER A 58 2.10 17.45 -20.00
CA SER A 58 2.62 16.89 -21.26
C SER A 58 4.03 17.36 -21.66
N HIS A 59 4.63 18.29 -20.93
CA HIS A 59 5.98 18.80 -21.21
C HIS A 59 7.07 17.89 -20.63
N HIS A 60 8.32 18.10 -21.07
CA HIS A 60 9.45 17.23 -20.73
C HIS A 60 9.61 16.97 -19.21
N TYR A 61 9.47 17.98 -18.35
CA TYR A 61 9.55 17.78 -16.89
C TYR A 61 8.45 16.87 -16.32
N GLY A 62 7.22 16.94 -16.84
CA GLY A 62 6.11 16.10 -16.40
C GLY A 62 6.24 14.66 -16.89
N ILE A 63 6.67 14.49 -18.15
CA ILE A 63 7.00 13.17 -18.72
C ILE A 63 8.11 12.49 -17.90
N LYS A 64 9.15 13.25 -17.50
CA LYS A 64 10.25 12.74 -16.67
C LYS A 64 9.75 12.26 -15.30
N ALA A 65 8.93 13.06 -14.61
CA ALA A 65 8.34 12.66 -13.33
C ALA A 65 7.42 11.44 -13.46
N LYS A 66 6.56 11.40 -14.49
CA LYS A 66 5.67 10.27 -14.76
C LYS A 66 6.44 8.98 -14.97
N LYS A 67 7.56 9.02 -15.71
CA LYS A 67 8.43 7.86 -15.93
C LYS A 67 8.92 7.25 -14.61
N VAL A 68 9.36 8.08 -13.65
CA VAL A 68 9.80 7.60 -12.33
C VAL A 68 8.66 6.92 -11.57
N ILE A 69 7.45 7.47 -11.63
CA ILE A 69 6.25 6.86 -11.01
C ILE A 69 5.91 5.51 -11.64
N ASP A 70 5.97 5.40 -12.97
CA ASP A 70 5.68 4.17 -13.71
C ASP A 70 6.74 3.08 -13.45
N GLU A 71 8.01 3.47 -13.34
CA GLU A 71 9.11 2.58 -12.92
C GLU A 71 8.90 2.08 -11.48
N ALA A 72 8.56 2.98 -10.55
CA ALA A 72 8.25 2.60 -9.17
C ALA A 72 7.06 1.62 -9.12
N ARG A 73 6.02 1.84 -9.93
CA ARG A 73 4.85 0.95 -10.03
C ARG A 73 5.26 -0.44 -10.50
N THR A 74 6.11 -0.51 -11.52
CA THR A 74 6.64 -1.77 -12.05
C THR A 74 7.49 -2.51 -11.01
N ASN A 75 8.28 -1.79 -10.21
CA ASN A 75 9.09 -2.38 -9.16
C ASN A 75 8.23 -2.99 -8.04
N VAL A 76 7.16 -2.29 -7.63
CA VAL A 76 6.19 -2.83 -6.66
C VAL A 76 5.50 -4.06 -7.23
N ALA A 77 5.06 -4.04 -8.50
CA ALA A 77 4.43 -5.20 -9.15
C ALA A 77 5.32 -6.43 -9.10
N ARG A 78 6.60 -6.27 -9.46
CA ARG A 78 7.59 -7.35 -9.42
C ARG A 78 7.79 -7.88 -8.00
N MET A 79 7.83 -7.00 -7.00
CA MET A 79 7.99 -7.39 -5.60
C MET A 79 6.86 -8.32 -5.12
N ILE A 80 5.64 -8.13 -5.62
CA ILE A 80 4.48 -8.96 -5.29
C ILE A 80 4.15 -10.01 -6.38
N ASN A 81 5.11 -10.31 -7.27
CA ASN A 81 5.02 -11.31 -8.34
C ASN A 81 3.86 -11.10 -9.33
N LEU A 82 3.52 -9.85 -9.61
CA LEU A 82 2.59 -9.48 -10.67
C LEU A 82 3.38 -9.12 -11.93
N ASP A 83 3.95 -10.10 -12.64
CA ASP A 83 4.70 -9.83 -13.87
C ASP A 83 3.82 -9.90 -15.14
N ASP A 84 3.95 -8.84 -15.95
CA ASP A 84 3.16 -8.44 -17.10
C ASP A 84 3.55 -9.22 -18.38
N ALA A 85 3.02 -10.44 -18.57
CA ALA A 85 2.98 -11.14 -19.88
C ALA A 85 2.21 -12.48 -19.85
N SER A 86 2.07 -13.10 -18.68
CA SER A 86 1.22 -14.28 -18.50
C SER A 86 0.19 -13.91 -17.46
N GLY A 87 -1.05 -13.68 -17.90
CA GLY A 87 -2.17 -13.34 -17.02
C GLY A 87 -2.13 -14.20 -15.76
N ILE A 88 -2.45 -13.58 -14.62
CA ILE A 88 -2.52 -14.17 -13.27
C ILE A 88 -2.26 -15.67 -13.35
N LYS A 89 -1.03 -16.11 -13.12
CA LYS A 89 -0.83 -17.48 -12.66
C LYS A 89 -1.55 -17.51 -11.34
N THR A 90 -2.84 -17.85 -11.39
CA THR A 90 -3.58 -18.23 -10.20
C THR A 90 -2.67 -19.23 -9.54
N CYS A 91 -2.38 -19.02 -8.26
CA CYS A 91 -1.85 -20.11 -7.46
C CYS A 91 -2.73 -21.31 -7.81
N GLN A 92 -2.14 -22.34 -8.44
CA GLN A 92 -2.85 -23.57 -8.72
C GLN A 92 -3.19 -24.15 -7.35
N TRP A 93 -4.32 -23.75 -6.78
CA TRP A 93 -5.00 -24.48 -5.73
C TRP A 93 -5.48 -25.78 -6.40
N LYS A 94 -4.54 -26.71 -6.58
CA LYS A 94 -4.84 -28.06 -7.04
C LYS A 94 -5.70 -28.71 -5.96
N ARG A 95 -6.97 -28.89 -6.30
CA ARG A 95 -7.95 -29.79 -5.67
C ARG A 95 -8.27 -29.50 -4.21
N VAL A 96 -9.32 -28.72 -4.00
CA VAL A 96 -10.38 -29.16 -3.08
C VAL A 96 -11.70 -29.09 -3.83
N SER A 97 -12.44 -30.18 -3.74
CA SER A 97 -13.59 -30.60 -4.54
C SER A 97 -14.64 -29.53 -4.83
N GLU A 98 -15.09 -29.53 -6.09
CA GLU A 98 -16.28 -28.88 -6.61
C GLU A 98 -17.53 -29.26 -5.78
N PHE A 99 -18.05 -28.31 -5.01
CA PHE A 99 -19.48 -27.97 -4.84
C PHE A 99 -19.55 -26.91 -3.73
N LEU A 100 -20.10 -25.72 -4.01
CA LEU A 100 -20.24 -24.54 -3.11
C LEU A 100 -19.08 -23.53 -3.00
N LEU A 101 -18.38 -23.16 -4.08
CA LEU A 101 -17.49 -21.97 -4.04
C LEU A 101 -17.64 -20.97 -5.20
N THR A 102 -18.78 -20.96 -5.89
CA THR A 102 -19.05 -19.98 -6.96
C THR A 102 -19.80 -18.73 -6.50
N LYS A 103 -20.05 -18.56 -5.19
CA LYS A 103 -20.79 -17.39 -4.63
C LYS A 103 -20.01 -16.52 -3.64
N LEU A 104 -18.74 -16.81 -3.37
CA LEU A 104 -17.86 -15.95 -2.54
C LEU A 104 -16.71 -15.29 -3.31
N CYS A 105 -16.70 -15.38 -4.65
CA CYS A 105 -15.66 -14.77 -5.50
C CYS A 105 -16.06 -13.42 -6.12
N ILE A 106 -17.13 -12.77 -5.65
CA ILE A 106 -17.66 -11.54 -6.28
C ILE A 106 -16.87 -10.26 -5.95
N ILE A 107 -15.77 -10.33 -5.19
CA ILE A 107 -14.79 -9.21 -5.11
C ILE A 107 -13.37 -9.71 -5.38
N MET A 108 -13.19 -10.50 -6.43
CA MET A 108 -11.91 -10.55 -7.13
C MET A 108 -12.05 -9.66 -8.36
N ILE A 109 -11.82 -8.37 -8.12
CA ILE A 109 -11.80 -7.31 -9.11
C ILE A 109 -10.86 -7.73 -10.26
N LEU A 110 -11.49 -7.96 -11.41
CA LEU A 110 -10.92 -7.89 -12.73
C LEU A 110 -10.27 -6.51 -12.93
N ILE A 111 -9.02 -6.32 -12.50
CA ILE A 111 -8.15 -5.35 -13.16
C ILE A 111 -6.75 -5.93 -13.34
N LYS A 112 -6.37 -5.93 -14.61
CA LYS A 112 -5.05 -6.13 -15.14
C LYS A 112 -4.10 -5.12 -14.46
N LEU A 113 -3.30 -5.56 -13.49
CA LEU A 113 -2.14 -4.81 -12.95
C LEU A 113 -2.42 -3.37 -12.43
N ASP A 114 -3.47 -3.16 -11.65
CA ASP A 114 -3.73 -1.86 -11.01
C ASP A 114 -3.08 -1.77 -9.62
N ILE A 115 -1.78 -1.47 -9.60
CA ILE A 115 -1.16 -0.95 -8.37
C ILE A 115 -1.64 0.49 -8.21
N LEU A 116 -2.22 0.82 -7.06
CA LEU A 116 -2.58 2.18 -6.68
C LEU A 116 -1.65 2.65 -5.58
N PHE A 117 -1.03 3.82 -5.78
CA PHE A 117 -0.24 4.45 -4.72
C PHE A 117 -1.17 5.18 -3.77
N THR A 118 -0.97 4.96 -2.48
CA THR A 118 -1.65 5.65 -1.37
C THR A 118 -0.60 6.28 -0.47
N SER A 119 -1.00 7.13 0.46
CA SER A 119 -0.11 7.72 1.46
C SER A 119 0.43 6.71 2.47
N GLY A 120 -0.19 5.54 2.62
CA GLY A 120 0.28 4.47 3.51
C GLY A 120 -0.78 3.41 3.80
N GLY A 121 -0.44 2.46 4.69
CA GLY A 121 -1.31 1.32 5.03
C GLY A 121 -2.68 1.73 5.58
N THR A 122 -2.76 2.80 6.36
CA THR A 122 -4.02 3.30 6.91
C THR A 122 -4.99 3.75 5.82
N GLU A 123 -4.52 4.48 4.80
CA GLU A 123 -5.34 4.92 3.68
C GLU A 123 -5.76 3.73 2.82
N ALA A 124 -4.83 2.82 2.49
CA ALA A 124 -5.13 1.64 1.69
C ALA A 124 -6.23 0.77 2.33
N ASN A 125 -6.12 0.49 3.63
CA ASN A 125 -7.10 -0.30 4.38
C ASN A 125 -8.47 0.39 4.39
N ASN A 126 -8.51 1.70 4.67
CA ASN A 126 -9.75 2.48 4.65
C ASN A 126 -10.40 2.48 3.26
N MET A 127 -9.60 2.65 2.20
CA MET A 127 -10.06 2.71 0.83
C MET A 127 -10.74 1.40 0.42
N VAL A 128 -10.12 0.26 0.72
CA VAL A 128 -10.67 -1.06 0.38
C VAL A 128 -12.01 -1.29 1.11
N ILE A 129 -12.05 -1.10 2.43
CA ILE A 129 -13.26 -1.33 3.23
C ILE A 129 -14.42 -0.46 2.73
N ARG A 130 -14.19 0.85 2.61
CA ARG A 130 -15.24 1.79 2.18
C ARG A 130 -15.70 1.55 0.75
N SER A 131 -14.78 1.19 -0.15
CA SER A 131 -15.10 0.89 -1.54
C SER A 131 -15.98 -0.35 -1.64
N VAL A 132 -15.63 -1.43 -0.94
CA VAL A 132 -16.41 -2.68 -0.91
C VAL A 132 -17.81 -2.44 -0.34
N THR A 133 -17.92 -1.76 0.79
CA THR A 133 -19.21 -1.42 1.40
C THR A 133 -20.07 -0.59 0.44
N THR A 134 -19.52 0.49 -0.12
CA THR A 134 -20.23 1.36 -1.06
C THR A 134 -20.65 0.62 -2.32
N HIS A 135 -19.80 -0.26 -2.84
CA HIS A 135 -20.08 -1.05 -4.03
C HIS A 135 -21.22 -2.04 -3.78
N TYR A 136 -21.19 -2.77 -2.65
CA TYR A 136 -22.24 -3.70 -2.28
C TYR A 136 -23.60 -3.00 -2.10
N SER A 137 -23.65 -1.89 -1.35
CA SER A 137 -24.89 -1.11 -1.18
C SER A 137 -25.48 -0.60 -2.50
N ARG A 138 -24.64 -0.37 -3.52
CA ARG A 138 -25.11 0.01 -4.87
C ARG A 138 -25.67 -1.15 -5.67
N LEU A 139 -25.17 -2.38 -5.45
CA LEU A 139 -25.65 -3.58 -6.12
C LEU A 139 -26.97 -4.09 -5.50
N CYS A 140 -27.10 -3.98 -4.18
CA CYS A 140 -28.20 -4.54 -3.41
C CYS A 140 -29.26 -3.50 -3.02
N LYS A 141 -29.54 -2.51 -3.87
CA LYS A 141 -30.47 -1.39 -3.57
C LYS A 141 -31.89 -1.82 -3.15
N GLU A 142 -32.31 -3.02 -3.52
CA GLU A 142 -33.65 -3.56 -3.23
C GLU A 142 -33.66 -4.55 -2.05
N SER A 143 -32.51 -4.82 -1.44
CA SER A 143 -32.39 -5.68 -0.26
C SER A 143 -32.10 -4.82 0.97
N ASP A 144 -32.81 -5.12 2.06
CA ASP A 144 -32.51 -4.55 3.38
C ASP A 144 -31.27 -5.20 4.04
N ASP A 145 -30.66 -6.21 3.41
CA ASP A 145 -29.51 -6.92 3.96
C ASP A 145 -28.24 -6.06 3.86
N LEU A 146 -27.60 -5.86 5.00
CA LEU A 146 -26.32 -5.16 5.07
C LEU A 146 -25.19 -6.01 4.49
N PRO A 147 -24.15 -5.40 3.90
CA PRO A 147 -22.92 -6.11 3.59
C PRO A 147 -22.31 -6.69 4.87
N HIS A 148 -21.89 -7.95 4.84
CA HIS A 148 -21.18 -8.59 5.95
C HIS A 148 -19.70 -8.74 5.64
N ILE A 149 -18.83 -8.27 6.54
CA ILE A 149 -17.38 -8.43 6.47
C ILE A 149 -16.90 -9.42 7.53
N ILE A 150 -16.07 -10.37 7.12
CA ILE A 150 -15.42 -11.33 7.99
C ILE A 150 -14.02 -10.81 8.32
N THR A 151 -13.65 -10.75 9.59
CA THR A 151 -12.36 -10.22 10.04
C THR A 151 -11.88 -10.91 11.33
N SER A 152 -10.61 -10.78 11.70
CA SER A 152 -10.09 -11.34 12.96
C SER A 152 -10.21 -10.36 14.13
N ASN A 153 -10.02 -10.84 15.36
CA ASN A 153 -9.90 -9.99 16.56
C ASN A 153 -8.51 -9.34 16.74
N MET A 154 -7.55 -9.63 15.86
CA MET A 154 -6.14 -9.20 15.97
C MET A 154 -5.72 -8.19 14.88
N GLU A 155 -6.68 -7.51 14.27
CA GLU A 155 -6.42 -6.53 13.21
C GLU A 155 -5.80 -5.23 13.72
N HIS A 156 -5.04 -4.56 12.86
CA HIS A 156 -4.57 -3.21 13.11
C HIS A 156 -5.73 -2.20 13.20
N ASP A 157 -5.56 -1.13 13.97
CA ASP A 157 -6.57 -0.08 14.20
C ASP A 157 -7.15 0.51 12.89
N SER A 158 -6.34 0.59 11.82
CA SER A 158 -6.79 1.07 10.50
C SER A 158 -7.87 0.20 9.86
N VAL A 159 -8.04 -1.04 10.31
CA VAL A 159 -9.11 -1.95 9.87
C VAL A 159 -10.21 -1.95 10.92
N LYS A 160 -9.85 -2.26 12.18
CA LYS A 160 -10.78 -2.41 13.30
C LYS A 160 -11.69 -1.18 13.47
N LEU A 161 -11.11 0.01 13.63
CA LEU A 161 -11.87 1.22 13.92
C LEU A 161 -12.81 1.61 12.77
N VAL A 162 -12.43 1.31 11.54
CA VAL A 162 -13.25 1.59 10.35
C VAL A 162 -14.45 0.67 10.30
N LEU A 163 -14.24 -0.62 10.55
CA LEU A 163 -15.31 -1.61 10.60
C LEU A 163 -16.28 -1.29 11.74
N GLU A 164 -15.77 -1.06 12.96
CA GLU A 164 -16.58 -0.69 14.12
C GLU A 164 -17.41 0.57 13.86
N LYS A 165 -16.81 1.61 13.25
CA LYS A 165 -17.54 2.82 12.87
C LYS A 165 -18.69 2.52 11.92
N LEU A 166 -18.43 1.78 10.83
CA LEU A 166 -19.45 1.48 9.83
C LEU A 166 -20.54 0.54 10.35
N ALA A 167 -20.20 -0.36 11.27
CA ALA A 167 -21.17 -1.20 11.97
C ALA A 167 -22.06 -0.38 12.92
N ASN A 168 -21.47 0.54 13.68
CA ASN A 168 -22.21 1.45 14.57
C ASN A 168 -23.14 2.40 13.79
N GLU A 169 -22.75 2.77 12.57
CA GLU A 169 -23.59 3.55 11.64
C GLU A 169 -24.65 2.69 10.93
N ASN A 170 -24.74 1.38 11.24
CA ASN A 170 -25.64 0.41 10.61
C ASN A 170 -25.48 0.34 9.08
N ILE A 171 -24.25 0.48 8.59
CA ILE A 171 -23.89 0.44 7.17
C ILE A 171 -23.39 -0.96 6.77
N LEU A 172 -22.80 -1.71 7.71
CA LEU A 172 -22.31 -3.07 7.48
C LEU A 172 -22.47 -3.94 8.74
N GLY A 173 -22.53 -5.25 8.55
CA GLY A 173 -22.38 -6.24 9.62
C GLY A 173 -20.94 -6.76 9.70
N ILE A 174 -20.47 -7.09 10.91
CA ILE A 174 -19.16 -7.71 11.13
C ILE A 174 -19.37 -9.13 11.63
N MET A 175 -18.65 -10.09 11.05
CA MET A 175 -18.53 -11.45 11.58
C MET A 175 -17.09 -11.68 12.06
N PRO A 176 -16.82 -11.51 13.37
CA PRO A 176 -15.48 -11.68 13.90
C PRO A 176 -15.10 -13.16 13.97
N ILE A 177 -13.85 -13.46 13.65
CA ILE A 177 -13.20 -14.75 13.89
C ILE A 177 -12.23 -14.55 15.06
N GLU A 178 -12.47 -15.26 16.16
CA GLU A 178 -11.55 -15.26 17.29
C GLU A 178 -10.35 -16.16 17.00
N ILE A 179 -9.16 -15.59 17.06
CA ILE A 179 -7.89 -16.31 16.98
C ILE A 179 -7.35 -16.43 18.41
N ASN A 180 -7.23 -17.67 18.90
CA ASN A 180 -6.64 -18.02 20.20
C ASN A 180 -5.15 -18.31 20.09
#